data_AF-A0A381TNW5-F1
#
_entry.id   AF-A0A381TNW5-F1
#
_cell.length_a   1.000
_cell.length_b   1.000
_cell.length_c   1.000
_cell.angle_alpha   90.00
_cell.angle_beta   90.00
_cell.angle_gamma   90.00
#
_symmetry.space_group_name_H-M   'P 1'
#
loop_
_entity.id
_entity.type
_entity.pdbx_description
1 polymer ?
#
loop_
_entity_poly.entity_id
_entity_poly.type
_entity_poly.pdbx_seq_one_letter_code
_entity_poly.pdbx_strand_id
1 'polypeptide(L)'
;MQELLGLPPQASAHAADVDQLIVLVHWLMAILFVGWGAFFLYTLVRFRQSRNPKADHAGVKSHTSSYLEIAVAVIEAVLLIGIAIPAWATRVGDPPTDRPPTLVRVVAKQFEWHIHYPGADGMFGRTTNDLISPTNAIGLDRSDPLAVDDLYTINQLNLPVDTPVLVHLSTQDVIHSFGISSMRVKQDAIPGQEIPVWFEPT
;
A
#
# COMPACT_ATOMS: atom_id res chain seq x y z
N MET A 1 19.42 -5.44 0.90
CA MET A 1 18.29 -5.69 1.84
C MET A 1 16.97 -5.91 1.12
N GLN A 2 16.62 -5.09 0.12
CA GLN A 2 15.40 -5.31 -0.66
C GLN A 2 15.37 -6.72 -1.30
N GLU A 3 16.49 -7.16 -1.86
CA GLU A 3 16.65 -8.54 -2.36
C GLU A 3 16.53 -9.61 -1.26
N LEU A 4 17.08 -9.35 -0.06
CA LEU A 4 16.98 -10.28 1.08
C LEU A 4 15.54 -10.45 1.55
N LEU A 5 14.76 -9.37 1.52
CA LEU A 5 13.33 -9.38 1.87
C LEU A 5 12.44 -9.82 0.70
N GLY A 6 13.00 -10.12 -0.47
CA GLY A 6 12.23 -10.53 -1.66
C GLY A 6 11.30 -9.44 -2.19
N LEU A 7 11.64 -8.16 -2.00
CA LEU A 7 10.80 -7.06 -2.44
C LEU A 7 10.78 -6.98 -3.98
N PRO A 8 9.61 -6.75 -4.61
CA PRO A 8 9.52 -6.54 -6.05
C PRO A 8 10.34 -5.31 -6.47
N PRO A 9 10.77 -5.23 -7.76
CA PRO A 9 11.46 -4.05 -8.26
C PRO A 9 10.63 -2.79 -8.03
N GLN A 10 11.32 -1.69 -7.75
CA GLN A 10 10.70 -0.38 -7.59
C GLN A 10 10.37 0.17 -8.98
N ALA A 11 9.09 0.46 -9.22
CA ALA A 11 8.60 1.00 -10.49
C ALA A 11 7.65 2.19 -10.28
N SER A 12 7.76 2.86 -9.14
CA SER A 12 7.05 4.10 -8.87
C SER A 12 7.85 5.04 -7.97
N ALA A 13 7.54 6.33 -8.05
CA ALA A 13 8.13 7.35 -7.20
C ALA A 13 7.95 7.09 -5.69
N HIS A 14 6.92 6.32 -5.30
CA HIS A 14 6.60 6.00 -3.90
C HIS A 14 7.25 4.71 -3.40
N ALA A 15 7.74 3.85 -4.31
CA ALA A 15 8.18 2.52 -3.93
C ALA A 15 9.40 2.55 -2.98
N ALA A 16 10.29 3.52 -3.17
CA ALA A 16 11.48 3.69 -2.35
C ALA A 16 11.15 3.96 -0.88
N ASP A 17 10.23 4.89 -0.60
CA ASP A 17 9.86 5.27 0.76
C ASP A 17 9.19 4.12 1.52
N VAL A 18 8.28 3.41 0.83
CA VAL A 18 7.60 2.23 1.39
C VAL A 18 8.62 1.13 1.71
N ASP A 19 9.55 0.87 0.79
CA ASP A 19 10.58 -0.16 0.99
C ASP A 19 11.54 0.19 2.14
N GLN A 20 11.90 1.46 2.29
CA GLN A 20 12.73 1.92 3.40
C GLN A 20 12.01 1.73 4.74
N LEU A 21 10.71 2.07 4.81
CA LEU A 21 9.90 1.85 6.00
C LEU A 21 9.83 0.35 6.34
N ILE A 22 9.60 -0.51 5.34
CA ILE A 22 9.60 -1.96 5.50
C ILE A 22 10.93 -2.43 6.07
N VAL A 23 12.06 -2.02 5.48
CA VAL A 23 13.41 -2.42 5.92
C VAL A 23 13.67 -1.97 7.37
N LEU A 24 13.32 -0.73 7.72
CA LEU A 24 13.50 -0.17 9.06
C LEU A 24 12.71 -0.97 10.10
N VAL A 25 11.43 -1.26 9.82
CA VAL A 25 10.57 -2.06 10.69
C VAL A 25 11.11 -3.48 10.85
N HIS A 26 11.61 -4.11 9.78
CA HIS A 26 12.22 -5.44 9.87
C HIS A 26 13.48 -5.47 10.74
N TRP A 27 14.32 -4.44 10.66
CA TRP A 27 15.48 -4.34 11.55
C TRP A 27 15.09 -4.14 13.01
N LEU A 28 14.12 -3.27 13.28
CA LEU A 28 13.60 -3.08 14.63
C LEU A 28 13.04 -4.40 15.19
N MET A 29 12.21 -5.10 14.42
CA MET A 29 11.67 -6.41 14.81
C MET A 29 12.78 -7.43 15.05
N ALA A 30 13.81 -7.48 14.20
CA ALA A 30 14.93 -8.41 14.37
C ALA A 30 15.74 -8.12 15.64
N ILE A 31 16.03 -6.85 15.93
CA ILE A 31 16.75 -6.43 17.14
C ILE A 31 15.94 -6.80 18.39
N LEU A 32 14.64 -6.49 18.41
CA LEU A 32 13.76 -6.83 19.52
C LEU A 32 13.65 -8.36 19.68
N PHE A 33 13.45 -9.09 18.59
CA PHE A 33 13.37 -10.55 18.62
C PHE A 33 14.63 -11.19 19.19
N VAL A 34 15.82 -10.77 18.72
CA VAL A 34 17.10 -11.29 19.23
C VAL A 34 17.31 -10.86 20.68
N GLY A 35 17.05 -9.59 21.02
CA GLY A 35 17.24 -9.06 22.38
C GLY A 35 16.35 -9.76 23.40
N TRP A 36 15.04 -9.78 23.17
CA TRP A 36 14.07 -10.45 24.04
C TRP A 36 14.25 -11.96 24.05
N GLY A 37 14.54 -12.57 22.90
CA GLY A 37 14.83 -14.00 22.79
C GLY A 37 16.07 -14.40 23.59
N ALA A 38 17.16 -13.63 23.48
CA ALA A 38 18.37 -13.87 24.25
C ALA A 38 18.13 -13.67 25.76
N PHE A 39 17.40 -12.63 26.15
CA PHE A 39 17.03 -12.42 27.56
C PHE A 39 16.18 -13.58 28.10
N PHE A 40 15.18 -14.03 27.34
CA PHE A 40 14.35 -15.17 27.72
C PHE A 40 15.18 -16.46 27.86
N LEU A 41 16.06 -16.77 26.91
CA LEU A 41 16.95 -17.92 27.02
C LEU A 41 17.90 -17.80 28.21
N TYR A 42 18.41 -16.59 28.47
CA TYR A 42 19.22 -16.31 29.65
C TYR A 42 18.44 -16.57 30.93
N THR A 43 17.18 -16.12 31.03
CA THR A 43 16.39 -16.34 32.26
C THR A 43 16.14 -17.82 32.49
N LEU A 44 15.83 -18.60 31.45
CA LEU A 44 15.68 -20.05 31.55
C LEU A 44 16.97 -20.72 32.06
N VAL A 45 18.13 -20.39 31.49
CA VAL A 45 19.40 -21.02 31.87
C VAL A 45 19.87 -20.56 33.25
N ARG A 46 19.82 -19.25 33.52
CA ARG A 46 20.34 -18.63 34.75
C ARG A 46 19.46 -18.88 35.95
N PHE A 47 18.13 -18.87 35.77
CA PHE A 47 17.12 -18.94 36.84
C PHE A 47 16.40 -20.29 36.94
N ARG A 48 16.81 -21.33 36.19
CA ARG A 48 16.28 -22.70 36.35
C ARG A 48 16.37 -23.20 37.80
N GLN A 49 15.41 -24.06 38.17
CA GLN A 49 15.26 -24.65 39.51
C GLN A 49 16.54 -25.32 40.03
N SER A 50 17.30 -26.00 39.16
CA SER A 50 18.55 -26.66 39.56
C SER A 50 19.65 -25.69 40.01
N ARG A 51 19.61 -24.42 39.58
CA ARG A 51 20.56 -23.37 39.99
C ARG A 51 19.97 -22.43 41.04
N ASN A 52 18.65 -22.26 41.06
CA ASN A 52 17.94 -21.37 41.99
C ASN A 52 16.72 -22.13 42.53
N PRO A 53 16.89 -23.00 43.55
CA PRO A 53 15.82 -23.89 44.02
C PRO A 53 14.68 -23.20 44.77
N LYS A 54 14.93 -21.98 45.28
CA LYS A 54 13.94 -21.14 45.96
C LYS A 54 13.70 -19.89 45.11
N ALA A 55 12.44 -19.64 44.76
CA ALA A 55 12.05 -18.43 44.03
C ALA A 55 12.10 -17.21 44.96
N ASP A 56 12.50 -16.07 44.39
CA ASP A 56 12.35 -14.77 45.04
C ASP A 56 11.01 -14.15 44.62
N HIS A 57 10.20 -13.78 45.61
CA HIS A 57 8.87 -13.19 45.40
C HIS A 57 8.86 -11.67 45.64
N ALA A 58 9.99 -11.08 46.06
CA ALA A 58 10.09 -9.65 46.34
C ALA A 58 10.16 -8.79 45.07
N GLY A 59 10.43 -9.41 43.91
CA GLY A 59 10.49 -8.74 42.60
C GLY A 59 11.73 -7.87 42.41
N VAL A 60 11.88 -7.32 41.20
CA VAL A 60 12.99 -6.41 40.87
C VAL A 60 12.72 -5.03 41.52
N LYS A 61 13.64 -4.58 42.38
CA LYS A 61 13.57 -3.24 43.00
C LYS A 61 14.23 -2.13 42.19
N SER A 62 15.02 -2.50 41.17
CA SER A 62 15.71 -1.55 40.31
C SER A 62 14.81 -1.03 39.19
N HIS A 63 14.95 0.25 38.85
CA HIS A 63 14.27 0.87 37.70
C HIS A 63 14.93 0.58 36.34
N THR A 64 15.95 -0.29 36.29
CA THR A 64 16.65 -0.62 35.03
C THR A 64 15.71 -1.13 33.94
N SER A 65 14.74 -2.00 34.28
CA SER A 65 13.72 -2.48 33.32
C SER A 65 12.87 -1.33 32.83
N SER A 66 12.40 -0.47 33.74
CA SER A 66 11.58 0.69 33.41
C SER A 66 12.28 1.65 32.46
N TYR A 67 13.59 1.88 32.63
CA TYR A 67 14.35 2.72 31.68
C TYR A 67 14.46 2.09 30.30
N LEU A 68 14.64 0.77 30.20
CA LEU A 68 14.68 0.06 28.92
C LEU A 68 13.31 0.11 28.22
N GLU A 69 12.23 -0.10 28.97
CA GLU A 69 10.85 -0.01 28.47
C GLU A 69 10.55 1.39 27.92
N ILE A 70 10.94 2.44 28.65
CA ILE A 70 10.79 3.84 28.20
C ILE A 70 11.62 4.08 26.94
N ALA A 71 12.86 3.57 26.87
CA ALA A 71 13.71 3.74 25.70
C ALA A 71 13.08 3.10 24.44
N VAL A 72 12.56 1.87 24.55
CA VAL A 72 11.86 1.20 23.45
C VAL A 72 10.61 1.98 23.05
N ALA A 73 9.80 2.42 24.01
CA ALA A 73 8.60 3.21 23.75
C ALA A 73 8.91 4.53 23.02
N VAL A 74 10.01 5.21 23.38
CA VAL A 74 10.46 6.43 22.68
C VAL A 74 10.90 6.12 21.26
N ILE A 75 11.64 5.03 21.03
CA ILE A 75 12.07 4.62 19.68
C ILE A 75 10.85 4.33 18.80
N GLU A 76 9.86 3.60 19.32
CA GLU A 76 8.61 3.30 18.60
C GLU A 76 7.79 4.57 18.33
N ALA A 77 7.71 5.49 19.29
CA ALA A 77 7.03 6.76 19.09
C ALA A 77 7.70 7.59 17.98
N VAL A 78 9.03 7.62 17.92
CA VAL A 78 9.78 8.31 16.84
C VAL A 78 9.55 7.62 15.49
N LEU A 79 9.60 6.28 15.44
CA LEU A 79 9.29 5.51 14.23
C LEU A 79 7.88 5.84 13.72
N LEU A 80 6.88 5.84 14.60
CA LEU A 80 5.49 6.06 14.23
C LEU A 80 5.22 7.51 13.83
N ILE A 81 5.53 8.46 14.71
CA ILE A 81 5.17 9.87 14.55
C ILE A 81 6.11 10.58 13.58
N GLY A 82 7.41 10.26 13.62
CA GLY A 82 8.42 10.94 12.81
C GLY A 82 8.59 10.35 11.40
N ILE A 83 8.19 9.10 11.17
CA ILE A 83 8.46 8.39 9.90
C ILE A 83 7.17 7.82 9.30
N ALA A 84 6.50 6.91 10.00
CA ALA A 84 5.39 6.15 9.43
C ALA A 84 4.16 7.02 9.10
N ILE A 85 3.74 7.91 10.01
CA ILE A 85 2.59 8.81 9.77
C ILE A 85 2.87 9.77 8.60
N PRO A 86 4.02 10.48 8.54
CA PRO A 86 4.35 11.31 7.37
C PRO A 86 4.40 10.52 6.06
N ALA A 87 5.03 9.33 6.04
CA ALA A 87 5.10 8.48 4.86
C ALA A 87 3.71 7.98 4.39
N TRP A 88 2.78 7.74 5.33
CA TRP A 88 1.41 7.42 4.99
C TRP A 88 0.66 8.63 4.44
N ALA A 89 0.85 9.81 5.04
CA ALA A 89 0.21 11.04 4.61
C ALA A 89 0.57 11.42 3.16
N THR A 90 1.84 11.25 2.76
CA THR A 90 2.23 11.47 1.36
C THR A 90 1.59 10.46 0.41
N ARG A 91 1.31 9.24 0.87
CA ARG A 91 0.71 8.18 0.06
C ARG A 91 -0.80 8.35 -0.15
N VAL A 92 -1.52 8.87 0.84
CA VAL A 92 -2.99 9.07 0.77
C VAL A 92 -3.42 10.48 0.41
N GLY A 93 -2.47 11.41 0.31
CA GLY A 93 -2.74 12.77 -0.16
C GLY A 93 -3.15 12.81 -1.63
N ASP A 94 -3.47 14.00 -2.11
CA ASP A 94 -3.78 14.24 -3.53
C ASP A 94 -2.52 14.18 -4.41
N PRO A 95 -2.66 13.88 -5.72
CA PRO A 95 -1.56 13.97 -6.66
C PRO A 95 -0.99 15.41 -6.76
N PRO A 96 0.24 15.58 -7.26
CA PRO A 96 0.85 16.89 -7.44
C PRO A 96 -0.02 17.83 -8.31
N THR A 97 -0.19 19.08 -7.89
CA THR A 97 -1.02 20.07 -8.59
C THR A 97 -0.30 20.77 -9.74
N ASP A 98 1.03 20.74 -9.75
CA ASP A 98 1.90 21.34 -10.75
C ASP A 98 2.08 20.47 -12.01
N ARG A 99 1.77 19.18 -11.91
CA ARG A 99 1.85 18.20 -13.00
C ARG A 99 0.49 17.51 -13.15
N PRO A 100 -0.36 17.93 -14.11
CA PRO A 100 -1.70 17.38 -14.25
C PRO A 100 -1.61 15.86 -14.53
N PRO A 101 -2.34 15.04 -13.77
CA PRO A 101 -2.23 13.59 -13.90
C PRO A 101 -2.88 13.09 -15.19
N THR A 102 -2.33 12.01 -15.74
CA THR A 102 -3.02 11.20 -16.75
C THR A 102 -4.19 10.49 -16.07
N LEU A 103 -5.40 10.75 -16.56
CA LEU A 103 -6.61 10.13 -16.04
C LEU A 103 -6.83 8.75 -16.68
N VAL A 104 -7.12 7.77 -15.85
CA VAL A 104 -7.51 6.43 -16.29
C VAL A 104 -8.68 5.96 -15.44
N ARG A 105 -9.68 5.34 -16.05
CA ARG A 105 -10.74 4.68 -15.31
C ARG A 105 -10.51 3.17 -15.34
N VAL A 106 -10.51 2.54 -14.17
CA VAL A 106 -10.33 1.10 -14.03
C VAL A 106 -11.59 0.53 -13.40
N VAL A 107 -12.26 -0.36 -14.14
CA VAL A 107 -13.49 -1.00 -13.70
C VAL A 107 -13.26 -2.50 -13.55
N ALA A 108 -13.45 -3.02 -12.35
CA ALA A 108 -13.34 -4.44 -12.07
C ALA A 108 -14.63 -5.18 -12.45
N LYS A 109 -14.47 -6.43 -12.87
CA LYS A 109 -15.54 -7.39 -13.14
C LYS A 109 -15.00 -8.81 -12.97
N GLN A 110 -15.83 -9.80 -12.70
CA GLN A 110 -15.43 -11.21 -12.66
C GLN A 110 -15.13 -11.72 -14.09
N PHE A 111 -13.89 -12.05 -14.46
CA PHE A 111 -12.59 -11.88 -13.76
C PHE A 111 -11.60 -11.13 -14.67
N GLU A 112 -11.91 -9.86 -14.92
CA GLU A 112 -11.22 -8.96 -15.83
C GLU A 112 -11.18 -7.52 -15.29
N TRP A 113 -10.11 -6.82 -15.64
CA TRP A 113 -9.93 -5.39 -15.40
C TRP A 113 -10.18 -4.63 -16.69
N HIS A 114 -11.19 -3.78 -16.67
CA HIS A 114 -11.56 -2.92 -17.77
C HIS A 114 -10.82 -1.60 -17.63
N ILE A 115 -9.95 -1.27 -18.57
CA ILE A 115 -9.17 -0.04 -18.54
C ILE A 115 -9.71 0.91 -19.60
N HIS A 116 -10.19 2.07 -19.17
CA HIS A 116 -10.81 3.09 -20.01
C HIS A 116 -9.97 4.36 -19.98
N TYR A 117 -9.64 4.88 -21.17
CA TYR A 117 -8.84 6.08 -21.37
C TYR A 117 -9.69 7.15 -22.07
N PRO A 118 -9.61 8.42 -21.63
CA PRO A 118 -10.45 9.53 -22.08
C PRO A 118 -9.97 10.14 -23.42
N GLY A 119 -9.40 9.34 -24.32
CA GLY A 119 -8.92 9.81 -25.61
C GLY A 119 -7.87 10.94 -25.56
N ALA A 120 -7.87 11.77 -26.61
CA ALA A 120 -6.99 12.93 -26.76
C ALA A 120 -7.60 14.23 -26.19
N ASP A 121 -8.93 14.28 -26.03
CA ASP A 121 -9.60 15.42 -25.42
C ASP A 121 -9.49 15.43 -23.87
N GLY A 122 -9.09 14.29 -23.28
CA GLY A 122 -8.86 14.14 -21.85
C GLY A 122 -10.15 14.06 -21.03
N MET A 123 -11.31 13.89 -21.67
CA MET A 123 -12.61 13.77 -21.02
C MET A 123 -13.22 12.39 -21.27
N PHE A 124 -13.71 11.75 -20.20
CA PHE A 124 -14.42 10.48 -20.37
C PHE A 124 -15.79 10.71 -20.99
N GLY A 125 -16.12 9.92 -22.01
CA GLY A 125 -17.48 9.80 -22.51
C GLY A 125 -18.45 9.24 -21.48
N ARG A 126 -19.73 9.53 -21.67
CA ARG A 126 -20.81 9.04 -20.81
C ARG A 126 -20.84 7.51 -20.77
N THR A 127 -21.02 6.97 -19.56
CA THR A 127 -21.28 5.54 -19.35
C THR A 127 -22.58 5.31 -18.61
N THR A 128 -23.36 4.30 -19.01
CA THR A 128 -24.64 3.98 -18.39
C THR A 128 -24.87 2.47 -18.27
N ASN A 129 -25.59 2.04 -17.23
CA ASN A 129 -25.77 0.62 -16.92
C ASN A 129 -26.62 -0.12 -17.96
N ASP A 130 -27.53 0.57 -18.65
CA ASP A 130 -28.37 0.01 -19.72
C ASP A 130 -27.59 -0.36 -20.98
N LEU A 131 -26.40 0.21 -21.15
CA LEU A 131 -25.50 -0.08 -22.27
C LEU A 131 -24.51 -1.21 -21.97
N ILE A 132 -24.51 -1.76 -20.74
CA ILE A 132 -23.63 -2.85 -20.36
C ILE A 132 -24.03 -4.13 -21.11
N SER A 133 -23.08 -4.69 -21.85
CA SER A 133 -23.26 -5.92 -22.61
C SER A 133 -21.94 -6.72 -22.68
N PRO A 134 -21.95 -7.97 -23.18
CA PRO A 134 -20.73 -8.75 -23.35
C PRO A 134 -19.63 -8.06 -24.20
N THR A 135 -20.01 -7.15 -25.10
CA THR A 135 -19.08 -6.39 -25.95
C THR A 135 -18.90 -4.93 -25.52
N ASN A 136 -19.65 -4.47 -24.52
CA ASN A 136 -19.57 -3.13 -23.94
C ASN A 136 -19.64 -3.21 -22.41
N ALA A 137 -18.66 -3.86 -21.80
CA ALA A 137 -18.74 -4.17 -20.38
C ALA A 137 -18.77 -2.93 -19.50
N ILE A 138 -18.16 -1.81 -19.90
CA ILE A 138 -18.17 -0.55 -19.13
C ILE A 138 -19.39 0.33 -19.40
N GLY A 139 -20.30 -0.09 -20.29
CA GLY A 139 -21.50 0.68 -20.64
C GLY A 139 -21.20 2.01 -21.34
N LEU A 140 -20.12 2.08 -22.11
CA LEU A 140 -19.71 3.31 -22.81
C LEU A 140 -20.70 3.66 -23.92
N ASP A 141 -21.19 4.89 -23.91
CA ASP A 141 -22.10 5.42 -24.90
C ASP A 141 -21.34 6.04 -26.08
N ARG A 142 -21.12 5.26 -27.14
CA ARG A 142 -20.42 5.72 -28.35
C ARG A 142 -21.18 6.78 -29.15
N SER A 143 -22.42 7.13 -28.78
CA SER A 143 -23.14 8.26 -29.38
C SER A 143 -22.80 9.61 -28.73
N ASP A 144 -22.17 9.59 -27.55
CA ASP A 144 -21.62 10.77 -26.91
C ASP A 144 -20.39 11.27 -27.70
N PRO A 145 -20.35 12.55 -28.14
CA PRO A 145 -19.19 13.12 -28.80
C PRO A 145 -17.87 12.97 -28.03
N LEU A 146 -17.93 12.93 -26.68
CA LEU A 146 -16.76 12.73 -25.82
C LEU A 146 -16.29 11.26 -25.76
N ALA A 147 -17.12 10.31 -26.19
CA ALA A 147 -16.78 8.88 -26.17
C ALA A 147 -16.14 8.40 -27.48
N VAL A 148 -15.96 9.28 -28.48
CA VAL A 148 -15.58 8.88 -29.84
C VAL A 148 -14.13 8.41 -29.89
N ASP A 149 -13.23 9.12 -29.22
CA ASP A 149 -11.80 8.83 -29.12
C ASP A 149 -11.43 8.00 -27.89
N ASP A 150 -12.39 7.71 -27.01
CA ASP A 150 -12.20 6.85 -25.86
C ASP A 150 -11.71 5.44 -26.23
N LEU A 151 -10.64 5.02 -25.56
CA LEU A 151 -10.04 3.71 -25.74
C LEU A 151 -10.36 2.82 -24.55
N TYR A 152 -10.53 1.53 -24.84
CA TYR A 152 -10.86 0.54 -23.84
C TYR A 152 -10.05 -0.75 -24.08
N THR A 153 -9.38 -1.22 -23.04
CA THR A 153 -8.58 -2.46 -23.04
C THR A 153 -8.99 -3.38 -21.89
N ILE A 154 -8.70 -4.67 -22.02
CA ILE A 154 -8.94 -5.68 -20.99
C ILE A 154 -7.60 -6.14 -20.44
N ASN A 155 -7.45 -6.11 -19.12
CA ASN A 155 -6.28 -6.60 -18.38
C ASN A 155 -4.94 -5.97 -18.79
N GLN A 156 -4.96 -4.87 -19.55
CA GLN A 156 -3.76 -4.20 -20.04
C GLN A 156 -3.85 -2.70 -19.74
N LEU A 157 -3.17 -2.30 -18.67
CA LEU A 157 -2.98 -0.91 -18.28
C LEU A 157 -1.65 -0.41 -18.87
N ASN A 158 -1.70 0.60 -19.73
CA ASN A 158 -0.55 1.25 -20.35
C ASN A 158 -0.49 2.68 -19.82
N LEU A 159 0.66 3.08 -19.29
CA LEU A 159 0.84 4.37 -18.63
C LEU A 159 2.10 5.06 -19.14
N PRO A 160 2.11 6.41 -19.21
CA PRO A 160 3.34 7.16 -19.42
C PRO A 160 4.27 7.04 -18.20
N VAL A 161 5.58 6.91 -18.47
CA VAL A 161 6.62 6.95 -17.45
C VAL A 161 6.83 8.41 -17.00
N ASP A 162 7.27 8.62 -15.76
CA ASP A 162 7.58 9.93 -15.15
C ASP A 162 6.41 10.94 -15.17
N THR A 163 5.19 10.41 -15.15
CA THR A 163 3.96 11.20 -15.22
C THR A 163 3.00 10.74 -14.14
N PRO A 164 2.46 11.64 -13.30
CA PRO A 164 1.42 11.27 -12.33
C PRO A 164 0.22 10.65 -13.04
N VAL A 165 -0.31 9.56 -12.49
CA VAL A 165 -1.51 8.88 -12.98
C VAL A 165 -2.56 8.93 -11.89
N LEU A 166 -3.79 9.27 -12.26
CA LEU A 166 -4.95 9.18 -11.36
C LEU A 166 -5.93 8.15 -11.91
N VAL A 167 -6.07 7.06 -11.18
CA VAL A 167 -7.00 5.98 -11.47
C VAL A 167 -8.32 6.21 -10.75
N HIS A 168 -9.40 6.28 -11.50
CA HIS A 168 -10.77 6.20 -11.00
C HIS A 168 -11.18 4.73 -10.92
N LEU A 169 -11.06 4.14 -9.73
CA LEU A 169 -11.29 2.71 -9.52
C LEU A 169 -12.73 2.44 -9.12
N SER A 170 -13.40 1.54 -9.83
CA SER A 170 -14.73 1.04 -9.47
C SER A 170 -14.89 -0.44 -9.83
N THR A 171 -16.05 -1.03 -9.53
CA THR A 171 -16.40 -2.41 -9.85
C THR A 171 -17.87 -2.51 -10.24
N GLN A 172 -18.18 -3.43 -11.15
CA GLN A 172 -19.54 -3.69 -11.63
C GLN A 172 -20.30 -4.71 -10.79
N ASP A 173 -19.60 -5.59 -10.09
CA ASP A 173 -20.20 -6.76 -9.46
C ASP A 173 -19.84 -6.89 -7.98
N VAL A 174 -18.72 -7.52 -7.66
CA VAL A 174 -18.28 -7.83 -6.30
C VAL A 174 -17.06 -6.98 -5.94
N ILE A 175 -16.59 -7.14 -4.71
CA ILE A 175 -15.34 -6.52 -4.29
C ILE A 175 -14.17 -7.19 -5.01
N HIS A 176 -13.30 -6.36 -5.59
CA HIS A 176 -11.99 -6.76 -6.11
C HIS A 176 -10.89 -5.95 -5.44
N SER A 177 -9.63 -6.31 -5.70
CA SER A 177 -8.49 -5.56 -5.16
C SER A 177 -7.49 -5.28 -6.26
N PHE A 178 -7.44 -4.03 -6.71
CA PHE A 178 -6.50 -3.56 -7.72
C PHE A 178 -5.14 -3.44 -7.06
N GLY A 179 -4.13 -4.12 -7.61
CA GLY A 179 -2.80 -4.14 -7.03
C GLY A 179 -1.71 -4.24 -8.08
N ILE A 180 -0.73 -3.34 -7.98
CA ILE A 180 0.50 -3.36 -8.77
C ILE A 180 1.67 -3.40 -7.79
N SER A 181 2.19 -4.60 -7.54
CA SER A 181 3.18 -4.84 -6.48
C SER A 181 4.45 -4.00 -6.66
N SER A 182 4.99 -3.91 -7.88
CA SER A 182 6.19 -3.10 -8.19
C SER A 182 6.01 -1.60 -7.93
N MET A 183 4.78 -1.10 -8.01
CA MET A 183 4.44 0.31 -7.76
C MET A 183 4.03 0.59 -6.31
N ARG A 184 3.93 -0.45 -5.46
CA ARG A 184 3.40 -0.36 -4.08
C ARG A 184 2.00 0.26 -4.04
N VAL A 185 1.19 -0.06 -5.05
CA VAL A 185 -0.19 0.39 -5.17
C VAL A 185 -1.11 -0.78 -4.86
N LYS A 186 -2.07 -0.55 -3.96
CA LYS A 186 -3.17 -1.47 -3.71
C LYS A 186 -4.39 -0.68 -3.24
N GLN A 187 -5.54 -0.94 -3.84
CA GLN A 187 -6.82 -0.36 -3.44
C GLN A 187 -7.95 -1.33 -3.77
N ASP A 188 -8.92 -1.44 -2.87
CA ASP A 188 -10.10 -2.25 -3.12
C ASP A 188 -11.08 -1.50 -4.03
N ALA A 189 -11.62 -2.20 -5.01
CA ALA A 189 -12.73 -1.75 -5.83
C ALA A 189 -14.02 -2.23 -5.17
N ILE A 190 -14.85 -1.30 -4.68
CA ILE A 190 -16.03 -1.60 -3.86
C ILE A 190 -17.29 -1.24 -4.65
N PRO A 191 -18.28 -2.16 -4.76
CA PRO A 191 -19.51 -1.87 -5.51
C PRO A 191 -20.21 -0.60 -5.03
N GLY A 192 -20.61 0.25 -5.98
CA GLY A 192 -21.28 1.52 -5.70
C GLY A 192 -20.35 2.66 -5.27
N GLN A 193 -19.02 2.47 -5.29
CA GLN A 193 -18.05 3.52 -5.02
C GLN A 193 -17.09 3.69 -6.20
N GLU A 194 -16.69 4.94 -6.41
CA GLU A 194 -15.51 5.28 -7.21
C GLU A 194 -14.44 5.79 -6.26
N ILE A 195 -13.29 5.14 -6.26
CA ILE A 195 -12.20 5.42 -5.33
C ILE A 195 -10.98 5.90 -6.13
N PRO A 196 -10.46 7.10 -5.87
CA PRO A 196 -9.26 7.59 -6.56
C PRO A 196 -8.01 6.87 -6.05
N VAL A 197 -7.13 6.51 -6.96
CA VAL A 197 -5.81 5.94 -6.65
C VAL A 197 -4.78 6.61 -7.53
N TRP A 198 -3.81 7.28 -6.93
CA TRP A 198 -2.73 7.90 -7.70
C TRP A 198 -1.38 7.23 -7.44
N PHE A 199 -0.52 7.30 -8.45
CA PHE A 199 0.88 6.89 -8.41
C PHE A 199 1.61 7.44 -9.65
N GLU A 200 2.93 7.47 -9.60
CA GLU A 200 3.78 7.90 -10.71
C GLU A 200 4.73 6.76 -11.09
N PRO A 201 4.59 6.16 -12.29
CA PRO A 201 5.51 5.14 -12.79
C PRO A 201 6.92 5.70 -13.06
N THR A 202 7.95 4.91 -12.74
CA THR A 202 9.38 5.23 -12.96
C THR A 202 10.12 4.04 -13.57
#